data_AF-A0A956G9G5-F1
#
_entry.id   AF-A0A956G9G5-F1
#
_cell.length_a   1.000
_cell.length_b   1.000
_cell.length_c   1.000
_cell.angle_alpha   90.00
_cell.angle_beta   90.00
_cell.angle_gamma   90.00
#
_symmetry.space_group_name_H-M   'P 1'
#
loop_
_entity.id
_entity.type
_entity.pdbx_description
1 polymer ?
#
loop_
_entity_poly.entity_id
_entity_poly.type
_entity_poly.pdbx_seq_one_letter_code
_entity_poly.pdbx_strand_id
1 'polypeptide(L)'
;MDHLIRNEWSRAAGAPCSVAKILDASTHPEGFDVRRLRFEKDGAIALDSRVGHIVSVLDGSGTLTGRTDIEPLALGPGVHVYLPNEEAARLSMRAGSQLVHVAASSPAQERGRRRLVRDEQFLSAMAHGTRSLRWILTPQYLSRRVFLHHDNTLTSKSARHISWFRTTMFDVEGLPPNADGEPVFKMSYNYRTEFNVCFDVEGEARVRFATDPYRDDDAQTWTDWQPLDGDSTYCLHETKARRAKPDAPPQRNKHEVYIRNGYVTLFCMFDPAPTGTESHRPGSYSDYGPLTSYAAILDADEEALESMRFEDVASLEKILRSDGYGEYLELVAPYDRMVDTLSELKARGRLEQAMQTPAWGLYQSGRAAQIEIEQALAERLGADGAARAQVVARWRQQ
;
A
#
# COMPACT_ATOMS: atom_id res chain seq x y z
N MET A 1 4.78 -12.97 -20.14
CA MET A 1 4.18 -13.36 -18.85
C MET A 1 2.89 -12.59 -18.77
N ASP A 2 1.80 -13.27 -18.47
CA ASP A 2 0.52 -12.58 -18.28
C ASP A 2 0.61 -11.77 -16.99
N HIS A 3 0.40 -10.46 -17.09
CA HIS A 3 0.44 -9.55 -15.94
C HIS A 3 -0.79 -9.72 -15.04
N LEU A 4 -1.92 -10.14 -15.62
CA LEU A 4 -3.11 -10.52 -14.88
C LEU A 4 -3.11 -12.04 -14.65
N ILE A 5 -3.11 -12.41 -13.39
CA ILE A 5 -3.23 -13.77 -12.87
C ILE A 5 -4.70 -13.99 -12.49
N ARG A 6 -5.31 -15.02 -13.08
CA ARG A 6 -6.62 -15.52 -12.63
C ARG A 6 -6.41 -16.50 -11.50
N ASN A 7 -7.13 -16.29 -10.40
CA ASN A 7 -6.95 -17.12 -9.21
C ASN A 7 -7.45 -18.53 -9.45
N GLU A 8 -6.53 -19.47 -9.63
CA GLU A 8 -6.83 -20.89 -9.72
C GLU A 8 -7.01 -21.48 -8.32
N TRP A 9 -8.26 -21.73 -7.96
CA TRP A 9 -8.62 -22.26 -6.66
C TRP A 9 -8.46 -23.78 -6.61
N SER A 10 -7.71 -24.25 -5.61
CA SER A 10 -7.53 -25.68 -5.35
C SER A 10 -7.79 -26.01 -3.89
N ARG A 11 -8.33 -27.20 -3.62
CA ARG A 11 -8.64 -27.65 -2.26
C ARG A 11 -8.10 -29.05 -2.04
N ALA A 12 -7.21 -29.19 -1.06
CA ALA A 12 -6.76 -30.51 -0.63
C ALA A 12 -7.92 -31.28 0.04
N ALA A 13 -7.96 -32.60 -0.12
CA ALA A 13 -8.97 -33.44 0.50
C ALA A 13 -8.98 -33.24 2.02
N GLY A 14 -10.16 -32.96 2.58
CA GLY A 14 -10.34 -32.71 4.02
C GLY A 14 -10.02 -31.28 4.48
N ALA A 15 -9.31 -30.47 3.68
CA ALA A 15 -8.98 -29.09 4.05
C ALA A 15 -10.25 -28.22 4.22
N PRO A 16 -10.24 -27.24 5.13
CA PRO A 16 -11.39 -26.36 5.37
C PRO A 16 -11.51 -25.23 4.33
N CYS A 17 -10.43 -24.88 3.66
CA CYS A 17 -10.38 -23.79 2.70
C CYS A 17 -9.80 -24.22 1.36
N SER A 18 -10.28 -23.55 0.31
CA SER A 18 -9.66 -23.51 -1.00
C SER A 18 -8.55 -22.47 -1.01
N VAL A 19 -7.49 -22.74 -1.76
CA VAL A 19 -6.28 -21.93 -1.85
C VAL A 19 -6.03 -21.58 -3.30
N ALA A 20 -5.91 -20.30 -3.59
CA ALA A 20 -5.31 -19.81 -4.83
C ALA A 20 -3.87 -19.36 -4.53
N LYS A 21 -2.91 -19.99 -5.19
CA LYS A 21 -1.49 -19.58 -5.12
C LYS A 21 -1.29 -18.44 -6.10
N ILE A 22 -0.94 -17.27 -5.58
CA ILE A 22 -0.80 -16.05 -6.38
C ILE A 22 0.64 -15.90 -6.83
N LEU A 23 1.56 -15.90 -5.87
CA LEU A 23 3.00 -15.85 -6.11
C LEU A 23 3.68 -16.87 -5.20
N ASP A 24 4.67 -17.56 -5.73
CA ASP A 24 5.53 -18.49 -4.98
C ASP A 24 6.84 -17.79 -4.65
N ALA A 25 7.42 -18.05 -3.48
CA ALA A 25 8.67 -17.42 -3.06
C ALA A 25 9.82 -17.59 -4.06
N SER A 26 9.83 -18.64 -4.90
CA SER A 26 10.82 -18.81 -5.97
C SER A 26 10.63 -17.84 -7.14
N THR A 27 9.39 -17.42 -7.39
CA THR A 27 9.00 -16.52 -8.49
C THR A 27 8.79 -15.07 -8.02
N HIS A 28 8.43 -14.88 -6.74
CA HIS A 28 8.27 -13.59 -6.11
C HIS A 28 9.65 -12.95 -5.94
N PRO A 29 9.88 -11.76 -6.51
CA PRO A 29 11.19 -11.10 -6.45
C PRO A 29 11.61 -10.79 -5.02
N GLU A 30 10.66 -10.41 -4.17
CA GLU A 30 10.94 -10.22 -2.74
C GLU A 30 10.97 -11.50 -1.91
N GLY A 31 10.60 -12.65 -2.49
CA GLY A 31 10.69 -13.95 -1.83
C GLY A 31 9.59 -14.27 -0.82
N PHE A 32 8.35 -13.92 -1.14
CA PHE A 32 7.19 -14.28 -0.33
C PHE A 32 6.31 -15.26 -1.06
N ASP A 33 5.68 -16.13 -0.28
CA ASP A 33 4.50 -16.85 -0.74
C ASP A 33 3.29 -15.95 -0.53
N VAL A 34 2.54 -15.73 -1.61
CA VAL A 34 1.30 -14.96 -1.59
C VAL A 34 0.17 -15.87 -1.99
N ARG A 35 -0.84 -15.97 -1.12
CA ARG A 35 -1.97 -16.88 -1.31
C ARG A 35 -3.26 -16.15 -0.98
N ARG A 36 -4.34 -16.54 -1.65
CA ARG A 36 -5.70 -16.28 -1.15
C ARG A 36 -6.29 -17.54 -0.58
N LEU A 37 -6.98 -17.39 0.53
CA LEU A 37 -7.71 -18.49 1.17
C LEU A 37 -9.19 -18.16 1.16
N ARG A 38 -10.02 -19.14 0.78
CA ARG A 38 -11.48 -19.07 0.81
C ARG A 38 -12.00 -20.24 1.65
N PHE A 39 -12.58 -19.95 2.81
CA PHE A 39 -13.12 -20.97 3.70
C PHE A 39 -14.52 -21.38 3.24
N GLU A 40 -14.63 -22.57 2.65
CA GLU A 40 -15.92 -23.09 2.16
C GLU A 40 -16.78 -23.66 3.28
N LYS A 41 -16.15 -24.00 4.41
CA LYS A 41 -16.77 -24.43 5.65
C LYS A 41 -15.99 -23.85 6.83
N ASP A 42 -16.61 -23.86 7.99
CA ASP A 42 -15.91 -23.57 9.23
C ASP A 42 -14.69 -24.48 9.38
N GLY A 43 -13.57 -23.90 9.78
CA GLY A 43 -12.38 -24.68 10.05
C GLY A 43 -11.18 -23.83 10.37
N ALA A 44 -10.04 -24.49 10.51
CA ALA A 44 -8.83 -23.85 10.97
C ALA A 44 -7.61 -24.37 10.24
N ILE A 45 -6.63 -23.49 10.10
CA ILE A 45 -5.30 -23.79 9.58
C ILE A 45 -4.25 -23.42 10.63
N ALA A 46 -3.19 -24.20 10.70
CA ALA A 46 -2.00 -23.84 11.46
C ALA A 46 -1.10 -22.96 10.58
N LEU A 47 -0.54 -21.92 11.18
CA LEU A 47 0.48 -21.08 10.56
C LEU A 47 1.86 -21.58 11.01
N ASP A 48 2.85 -21.55 10.11
CA ASP A 48 4.18 -22.09 10.35
C ASP A 48 4.99 -21.13 11.23
N SER A 49 5.16 -21.48 12.50
CA SER A 49 5.88 -20.65 13.46
C SER A 49 7.36 -20.41 13.11
N ARG A 50 7.91 -21.02 12.05
CA ARG A 50 9.30 -20.77 11.64
C ARG A 50 9.44 -19.49 10.81
N VAL A 51 8.34 -18.92 10.31
CA VAL A 51 8.35 -17.74 9.45
C VAL A 51 7.26 -16.76 9.85
N GLY A 52 7.42 -15.52 9.39
CA GLY A 52 6.50 -14.42 9.64
C GLY A 52 5.33 -14.48 8.66
N HIS A 53 4.19 -14.00 9.13
CA HIS A 53 2.95 -14.03 8.37
C HIS A 53 2.25 -12.69 8.38
N ILE A 54 1.64 -12.34 7.25
CA ILE A 54 0.58 -11.32 7.19
C ILE A 54 -0.72 -12.02 6.83
N VAL A 55 -1.77 -11.72 7.59
CA VAL A 55 -3.14 -12.15 7.34
C VAL A 55 -4.00 -10.90 7.19
N SER A 56 -4.62 -10.73 6.02
CA SER A 56 -5.55 -9.63 5.74
C SER A 56 -6.92 -10.21 5.44
N VAL A 57 -7.90 -9.94 6.32
CA VAL A 57 -9.27 -10.47 6.16
C VAL A 57 -10.05 -9.55 5.22
N LEU A 58 -10.42 -10.11 4.08
CA LEU A 58 -11.15 -9.42 3.02
C LEU A 58 -12.65 -9.46 3.27
N ASP A 59 -13.14 -10.63 3.69
CA ASP A 59 -14.55 -10.88 4.00
C ASP A 59 -14.70 -11.99 5.06
N GLY A 60 -15.86 -12.02 5.71
CA GLY A 60 -16.22 -12.99 6.73
C GLY A 60 -15.62 -12.70 8.10
N SER A 61 -15.47 -13.73 8.92
CA SER A 61 -15.01 -13.58 10.30
C SER A 61 -14.33 -14.83 10.83
N GLY A 62 -13.51 -14.64 11.85
CA GLY A 62 -12.81 -15.74 12.50
C GLY A 62 -12.08 -15.31 13.76
N THR A 63 -11.15 -16.15 14.17
CA THR A 63 -10.30 -15.94 15.34
C THR A 63 -8.89 -16.40 15.05
N LEU A 64 -7.93 -15.62 15.51
CA LEU A 64 -6.53 -16.02 15.56
C LEU A 64 -6.14 -16.36 16.99
N THR A 65 -5.75 -17.60 17.22
CA THR A 65 -5.25 -18.07 18.52
C THR A 65 -3.75 -18.28 18.42
N GLY A 66 -2.97 -17.57 19.22
CA GLY A 66 -1.51 -17.71 19.30
C GLY A 66 -1.08 -18.60 20.47
N ARG A 67 -0.05 -18.15 21.18
CA ARG A 67 0.39 -18.75 22.45
C ARG A 67 -0.75 -18.81 23.47
N THR A 68 -0.72 -19.83 24.33
CA THR A 68 -1.79 -20.13 25.31
C THR A 68 -2.01 -19.03 26.36
N ASP A 69 -1.03 -18.15 26.56
CA ASP A 69 -1.07 -17.02 27.49
C ASP A 69 -1.72 -15.76 26.88
N ILE A 70 -2.10 -15.80 25.60
CA ILE A 70 -2.63 -14.65 24.89
C ILE A 70 -4.07 -14.92 24.46
N GLU A 71 -4.95 -13.96 24.74
CA GLU A 71 -6.35 -14.03 24.32
C GLU A 71 -6.49 -14.17 22.80
N PRO A 72 -7.46 -14.96 22.31
CA PRO A 72 -7.79 -15.02 20.90
C PRO A 72 -8.13 -13.63 20.35
N LEU A 73 -7.66 -13.35 19.14
CA LEU A 73 -8.01 -12.14 18.41
C LEU A 73 -9.17 -12.45 17.46
N ALA A 74 -10.32 -11.79 17.66
CA ALA A 74 -11.40 -11.77 16.70
C ALA A 74 -10.95 -11.05 15.43
N LEU A 75 -11.17 -11.69 14.29
CA LEU A 75 -10.87 -11.16 12.98
C LEU A 75 -12.17 -10.92 12.22
N GLY A 76 -12.26 -9.77 11.56
CA GLY A 76 -13.35 -9.40 10.67
C GLY A 76 -12.83 -8.67 9.43
N PRO A 77 -13.71 -8.25 8.51
CA PRO A 77 -13.30 -7.59 7.28
C PRO A 77 -12.52 -6.31 7.58
N GLY A 78 -11.42 -6.08 6.86
CA GLY A 78 -10.53 -4.94 7.07
C GLY A 78 -9.61 -5.05 8.28
N VAL A 79 -9.54 -6.23 8.94
CA VAL A 79 -8.53 -6.53 9.96
C VAL A 79 -7.29 -7.14 9.30
N HIS A 80 -6.13 -6.58 9.64
CA HIS A 80 -4.82 -7.01 9.21
C HIS A 80 -3.99 -7.41 10.42
N VAL A 81 -3.31 -8.55 10.32
CA VAL A 81 -2.45 -9.05 11.38
C VAL A 81 -1.07 -9.37 10.81
N TYR A 82 -0.03 -8.83 11.45
CA TYR A 82 1.33 -9.34 11.30
C TYR A 82 1.64 -10.27 12.47
N LEU A 83 2.15 -11.46 12.16
CA LEU A 83 2.64 -12.44 13.13
C LEU A 83 4.14 -12.64 12.90
N PRO A 84 4.98 -12.43 13.94
CA PRO A 84 6.39 -12.77 13.85
C PRO A 84 6.59 -14.28 13.86
N ASN A 85 7.76 -14.73 13.40
CA ASN A 85 8.25 -16.06 13.66
C ASN A 85 8.33 -16.33 15.16
N GLU A 86 8.45 -17.62 15.48
CA GLU A 86 8.41 -18.20 16.82
C GLU A 86 7.02 -18.12 17.49
N GLU A 87 6.06 -17.40 16.92
CA GLU A 87 4.65 -17.41 17.36
C GLU A 87 3.86 -18.49 16.60
N ALA A 88 3.70 -19.65 17.23
CA ALA A 88 2.74 -20.64 16.75
C ALA A 88 1.33 -20.07 16.83
N ALA A 89 0.64 -20.07 15.69
CA ALA A 89 -0.69 -19.52 15.57
C ALA A 89 -1.62 -20.45 14.79
N ARG A 90 -2.90 -20.43 15.17
CA ARG A 90 -3.98 -21.13 14.51
C ARG A 90 -5.03 -20.12 14.10
N LEU A 91 -5.31 -20.08 12.80
CA LEU A 91 -6.31 -19.22 12.19
C LEU A 91 -7.58 -20.04 11.98
N SER A 92 -8.64 -19.71 12.71
CA SER A 92 -9.94 -20.39 12.61
C SER A 92 -10.96 -19.43 12.00
N MET A 93 -11.53 -19.78 10.84
CA MET A 93 -12.44 -18.92 10.10
C MET A 93 -13.79 -19.59 9.89
N ARG A 94 -14.83 -18.77 9.76
CA ARG A 94 -16.18 -19.22 9.39
C ARG A 94 -16.29 -19.47 7.89
N ALA A 95 -17.24 -20.32 7.50
CA ALA A 95 -17.64 -20.50 6.11
C ALA A 95 -17.97 -19.15 5.44
N GLY A 96 -17.56 -19.00 4.18
CA GLY A 96 -17.66 -17.77 3.40
C GLY A 96 -16.49 -16.80 3.57
N SER A 97 -15.64 -16.98 4.60
CA SER A 97 -14.55 -16.02 4.85
C SER A 97 -13.47 -16.08 3.76
N GLN A 98 -12.93 -14.90 3.43
CA GLN A 98 -11.85 -14.74 2.46
C GLN A 98 -10.72 -13.90 3.04
N LEU A 99 -9.48 -14.29 2.75
CA LEU A 99 -8.31 -13.55 3.21
C LEU A 99 -7.14 -13.66 2.24
N VAL A 100 -6.25 -12.67 2.32
CA VAL A 100 -4.90 -12.74 1.76
C VAL A 100 -3.94 -13.22 2.84
N HIS A 101 -3.12 -14.20 2.51
CA HIS A 101 -2.06 -14.73 3.36
C HIS A 101 -0.72 -14.52 2.67
N VAL A 102 0.16 -13.78 3.32
CA VAL A 102 1.57 -13.63 2.91
C VAL A 102 2.42 -14.36 3.94
N ALA A 103 3.36 -15.19 3.47
CA ALA A 103 4.34 -15.83 4.32
C ALA A 103 5.76 -15.53 3.83
N ALA A 104 6.65 -15.19 4.77
CA ALA A 104 8.08 -15.13 4.48
C ALA A 104 8.60 -16.52 4.11
N SER A 105 9.59 -16.58 3.22
CA SER A 105 10.21 -17.87 2.84
C SER A 105 11.28 -18.33 3.82
N SER A 106 11.76 -17.42 4.68
CA SER A 106 12.77 -17.72 5.70
C SER A 106 12.66 -16.77 6.91
N PRO A 107 13.14 -17.18 8.09
CA PRO A 107 13.20 -16.30 9.27
C PRO A 107 14.02 -15.03 9.06
N ALA A 108 14.99 -15.05 8.13
CA ALA A 108 15.87 -13.92 7.85
C ALA A 108 15.16 -12.75 7.16
N GLN A 109 13.98 -12.99 6.58
CA GLN A 109 13.14 -11.97 5.95
C GLN A 109 12.24 -11.23 6.94
N GLU A 110 12.44 -11.44 8.25
CA GLU A 110 11.66 -10.79 9.29
C GLU A 110 12.54 -9.90 10.17
N ARG A 111 11.97 -8.76 10.51
CA ARG A 111 12.51 -7.80 11.47
C ARG A 111 11.54 -7.54 12.61
N GLY A 112 10.26 -7.72 12.37
CA GLY A 112 9.19 -7.54 13.33
C GLY A 112 9.28 -8.55 14.45
N ARG A 113 9.40 -8.07 15.69
CA ARG A 113 9.43 -8.93 16.89
C ARG A 113 8.12 -8.97 17.66
N ARG A 114 7.16 -8.14 17.25
CA ARG A 114 5.88 -7.99 17.93
C ARG A 114 4.79 -8.26 16.93
N ARG A 115 3.78 -9.02 17.36
CA ARG A 115 2.52 -9.12 16.65
C ARG A 115 1.88 -7.74 16.56
N LEU A 116 1.30 -7.44 15.40
CA LEU A 116 0.55 -6.21 15.16
C LEU A 116 -0.85 -6.56 14.67
N VAL A 117 -1.83 -5.80 15.14
CA VAL A 117 -3.23 -5.91 14.71
C VAL A 117 -3.66 -4.52 14.29
N ARG A 118 -4.19 -4.38 13.07
CA ARG A 118 -4.70 -3.11 12.56
C ARG A 118 -6.07 -3.30 11.95
N ASP A 119 -7.00 -2.47 12.37
CA ASP A 119 -8.37 -2.44 11.89
C ASP A 119 -8.58 -1.13 11.12
N GLU A 120 -9.00 -1.27 9.87
CA GLU A 120 -9.22 -0.14 8.97
C GLU A 120 -10.25 0.87 9.47
N GLN A 121 -11.17 0.47 10.35
CA GLN A 121 -12.09 1.41 10.97
C GLN A 121 -11.35 2.54 11.70
N PHE A 122 -10.25 2.21 12.39
CA PHE A 122 -9.47 3.20 13.13
C PHE A 122 -8.54 4.00 12.23
N LEU A 123 -8.02 3.37 11.17
CA LEU A 123 -7.18 4.06 10.19
C LEU A 123 -7.98 5.05 9.33
N SER A 124 -9.18 4.66 8.88
CA SER A 124 -10.05 5.48 8.01
C SER A 124 -10.63 6.69 8.73
N ALA A 125 -10.90 6.61 10.03
CA ALA A 125 -11.38 7.76 10.80
C ALA A 125 -10.39 8.93 10.83
N MET A 126 -9.10 8.65 10.60
CA MET A 126 -8.03 9.63 10.55
C MET A 126 -7.80 10.19 9.14
N ALA A 127 -8.53 9.72 8.13
CA ALA A 127 -8.39 10.12 6.73
C ALA A 127 -9.57 11.03 6.32
N HIS A 128 -9.31 12.32 6.06
CA HIS A 128 -10.33 13.27 5.61
C HIS A 128 -10.26 13.51 4.09
N GLY A 129 -11.41 13.48 3.42
CA GLY A 129 -11.49 13.56 1.95
C GLY A 129 -11.22 14.93 1.34
N THR A 130 -11.06 16.01 2.12
CA THR A 130 -10.91 17.39 1.60
C THR A 130 -9.56 18.04 1.94
N ARG A 131 -8.55 17.28 2.41
CA ARG A 131 -7.26 17.87 2.81
C ARG A 131 -6.10 17.02 2.32
N SER A 132 -5.28 17.66 1.50
CA SER A 132 -4.23 17.12 0.66
C SER A 132 -2.97 16.67 1.43
N LEU A 133 -2.53 17.36 2.49
CA LEU A 133 -1.16 17.17 3.01
C LEU A 133 -0.80 15.73 3.43
N ARG A 134 -1.68 15.01 4.13
CA ARG A 134 -1.45 13.58 4.37
C ARG A 134 -1.50 12.76 3.09
N TRP A 135 -2.31 13.08 2.08
CA TRP A 135 -2.29 12.40 0.78
C TRP A 135 -1.12 12.83 -0.16
N ILE A 136 -0.46 13.97 0.11
CA ILE A 136 0.83 14.37 -0.52
C ILE A 136 1.98 13.61 0.13
N LEU A 137 2.01 13.56 1.46
CA LEU A 137 3.15 13.04 2.22
C LEU A 137 3.05 11.54 2.48
N THR A 138 1.84 10.99 2.41
CA THR A 138 1.60 9.57 2.16
C THR A 138 1.11 9.48 0.72
N PRO A 139 1.91 8.92 -0.21
CA PRO A 139 1.65 9.03 -1.64
C PRO A 139 0.24 8.56 -2.01
N GLN A 140 -0.37 9.10 -3.07
CA GLN A 140 -1.54 8.59 -3.82
C GLN A 140 -2.82 9.43 -3.75
N TYR A 141 -2.97 10.31 -4.74
CA TYR A 141 -4.01 11.34 -4.84
C TYR A 141 -5.39 10.93 -5.33
N LEU A 142 -5.60 9.72 -5.84
CA LEU A 142 -6.87 9.38 -6.49
C LEU A 142 -7.47 8.07 -6.02
N SER A 143 -6.95 7.52 -4.94
CA SER A 143 -7.44 6.32 -4.31
C SER A 143 -7.53 6.58 -2.82
N ARG A 144 -8.63 6.21 -2.16
CA ARG A 144 -8.68 6.26 -0.69
C ARG A 144 -7.75 5.15 -0.20
N ARG A 145 -6.47 5.47 -0.09
CA ARG A 145 -5.45 4.55 0.41
C ARG A 145 -5.36 4.69 1.90
N VAL A 146 -5.81 3.64 2.56
CA VAL A 146 -5.58 3.49 3.97
C VAL A 146 -4.19 2.90 4.10
N PHE A 147 -3.18 3.75 4.29
CA PHE A 147 -1.84 3.29 4.62
C PHE A 147 -1.92 2.48 5.90
N LEU A 148 -1.72 1.17 5.77
CA LEU A 148 -1.85 0.28 6.92
C LEU A 148 -0.69 0.49 7.90
N HIS A 149 0.51 0.81 7.42
CA HIS A 149 1.69 1.30 8.16
C HIS A 149 2.87 1.29 7.18
N HIS A 150 3.91 2.10 7.39
CA HIS A 150 5.25 1.73 6.92
C HIS A 150 5.82 0.73 7.92
N ASP A 151 5.40 -0.52 7.79
CA ASP A 151 5.83 -1.52 8.76
C ASP A 151 7.24 -2.04 8.41
N ASN A 152 8.17 -1.84 9.34
CA ASN A 152 9.53 -2.39 9.24
C ASN A 152 9.57 -3.89 9.57
N THR A 153 8.42 -4.55 9.72
CA THR A 153 8.34 -5.94 10.18
C THR A 153 8.81 -6.97 9.16
N LEU A 154 8.56 -6.75 7.86
CA LEU A 154 9.05 -7.63 6.79
C LEU A 154 10.18 -7.00 5.99
N THR A 155 11.09 -7.85 5.55
CA THR A 155 12.15 -7.50 4.61
C THR A 155 12.21 -8.43 3.43
N SER A 156 12.49 -7.91 2.24
CA SER A 156 12.73 -8.71 1.05
C SER A 156 13.95 -9.63 1.17
N LYS A 157 14.12 -10.52 0.20
CA LYS A 157 15.37 -11.28 -0.02
C LYS A 157 16.62 -10.39 -0.05
N SER A 158 16.48 -9.12 -0.44
CA SER A 158 17.57 -8.12 -0.44
C SER A 158 17.64 -7.29 0.84
N ALA A 159 16.98 -7.74 1.92
CA ALA A 159 16.94 -7.09 3.23
C ALA A 159 16.36 -5.67 3.21
N ARG A 160 15.50 -5.34 2.23
CA ARG A 160 14.83 -4.04 2.13
C ARG A 160 13.44 -4.10 2.73
N HIS A 161 12.96 -3.00 3.30
CA HIS A 161 11.65 -2.96 3.96
C HIS A 161 10.53 -3.17 2.96
N ILE A 162 9.50 -3.90 3.39
CA ILE A 162 8.31 -4.13 2.59
C ILE A 162 7.14 -3.49 3.29
N SER A 163 6.36 -2.74 2.53
CA SER A 163 5.10 -2.19 3.01
C SER A 163 3.94 -2.91 2.35
N TRP A 164 2.83 -2.97 3.09
CA TRP A 164 1.58 -3.52 2.59
C TRP A 164 0.45 -2.56 2.93
N PHE A 165 -0.54 -2.45 2.05
CA PHE A 165 -1.71 -1.62 2.29
C PHE A 165 -2.95 -2.15 1.57
N ARG A 166 -4.11 -1.69 2.02
CA ARG A 166 -5.35 -1.79 1.27
C ARG A 166 -5.59 -0.46 0.55
N THR A 167 -5.92 -0.57 -0.73
CA THR A 167 -6.34 0.55 -1.55
C THR A 167 -7.76 0.34 -2.04
N THR A 168 -8.57 1.40 -2.03
CA THR A 168 -9.80 1.43 -2.83
C THR A 168 -9.69 2.51 -3.90
N MET A 169 -9.79 2.11 -5.16
CA MET A 169 -9.93 2.99 -6.33
C MET A 169 -11.41 3.12 -6.66
N PHE A 170 -11.90 4.33 -6.87
CA PHE A 170 -13.32 4.62 -7.14
C PHE A 170 -13.52 4.94 -8.63
N ASP A 171 -14.76 5.20 -9.03
CA ASP A 171 -15.11 5.65 -10.37
C ASP A 171 -14.14 6.71 -10.91
N VAL A 172 -13.74 6.52 -12.18
CA VAL A 172 -12.82 7.39 -12.92
C VAL A 172 -13.50 8.62 -13.52
N GLU A 173 -14.81 8.80 -13.36
CA GLU A 173 -15.54 9.96 -13.90
C GLU A 173 -14.88 11.28 -13.49
N GLY A 174 -14.54 12.11 -14.49
CA GLY A 174 -13.85 13.38 -14.29
C GLY A 174 -12.31 13.29 -14.29
N LEU A 175 -11.73 12.09 -14.32
CA LEU A 175 -10.29 11.93 -14.51
C LEU A 175 -9.85 12.28 -15.94
N PRO A 176 -8.60 12.74 -16.12
CA PRO A 176 -8.05 12.98 -17.46
C PRO A 176 -8.08 11.72 -18.34
N PRO A 177 -8.43 11.84 -19.63
CA PRO A 177 -8.48 10.70 -20.51
C PRO A 177 -7.09 10.13 -20.85
N ASN A 178 -7.06 8.86 -21.23
CA ASN A 178 -5.93 8.22 -21.88
C ASN A 178 -5.91 8.48 -23.40
N ALA A 179 -4.98 7.83 -24.11
CA ALA A 179 -4.84 7.94 -25.55
C ALA A 179 -6.08 7.48 -26.34
N ASP A 180 -6.95 6.67 -25.73
CA ASP A 180 -8.20 6.20 -26.34
C ASP A 180 -9.40 7.12 -26.00
N GLY A 181 -9.17 8.21 -25.27
CA GLY A 181 -10.22 9.12 -24.82
C GLY A 181 -10.95 8.65 -23.55
N GLU A 182 -10.50 7.59 -22.89
CA GLU A 182 -11.15 7.05 -21.70
C GLU A 182 -10.55 7.61 -20.41
N PRO A 183 -11.36 8.09 -19.44
CA PRO A 183 -10.86 8.45 -18.13
C PRO A 183 -10.32 7.21 -17.40
N VAL A 184 -9.09 7.29 -16.86
CA VAL A 184 -8.44 6.14 -16.22
C VAL A 184 -7.53 6.58 -15.06
N PHE A 185 -7.25 5.66 -14.15
CA PHE A 185 -6.08 5.76 -13.28
C PHE A 185 -4.83 5.39 -14.06
N LYS A 186 -3.91 6.35 -14.23
CA LYS A 186 -2.58 6.11 -14.82
C LYS A 186 -1.58 5.88 -13.70
N MET A 187 -1.09 4.66 -13.58
CA MET A 187 -0.14 4.29 -12.54
C MET A 187 1.16 3.80 -13.15
N SER A 188 2.27 4.25 -12.58
CA SER A 188 3.61 3.86 -12.98
C SER A 188 4.40 3.57 -11.73
N TYR A 189 5.02 2.39 -11.68
CA TYR A 189 5.79 1.98 -10.53
C TYR A 189 7.22 1.68 -10.94
N ASN A 190 8.17 2.00 -10.06
CA ASN A 190 9.58 1.76 -10.31
C ASN A 190 9.91 0.26 -10.34
N TYR A 191 11.15 -0.04 -10.70
CA TYR A 191 11.82 -1.33 -10.94
C TYR A 191 11.67 -2.45 -9.87
N ARG A 192 10.65 -2.43 -9.02
CA ARG A 192 10.47 -3.38 -7.93
C ARG A 192 9.06 -3.92 -7.89
N THR A 193 8.93 -5.10 -7.31
CA THR A 193 7.77 -5.95 -7.60
C THR A 193 6.58 -5.52 -6.77
N GLU A 194 5.51 -5.21 -7.48
CA GLU A 194 4.20 -4.98 -6.92
C GLU A 194 3.27 -6.10 -7.37
N PHE A 195 2.48 -6.60 -6.42
CA PHE A 195 1.28 -7.34 -6.75
C PHE A 195 0.07 -6.67 -6.12
N ASN A 196 -1.05 -6.80 -6.83
CA ASN A 196 -2.33 -6.26 -6.46
C ASN A 196 -3.33 -7.40 -6.46
N VAL A 197 -3.76 -7.85 -5.28
CA VAL A 197 -4.86 -8.80 -5.16
C VAL A 197 -6.16 -8.03 -5.18
N CYS A 198 -6.95 -8.14 -6.25
CA CYS A 198 -8.29 -7.57 -6.31
C CYS A 198 -9.25 -8.49 -5.55
N PHE A 199 -10.06 -7.93 -4.66
CA PHE A 199 -10.96 -8.77 -3.84
C PHE A 199 -12.39 -8.28 -3.76
N ASP A 200 -12.60 -6.98 -3.98
CA ASP A 200 -13.93 -6.42 -4.09
C ASP A 200 -13.96 -5.49 -5.30
N VAL A 201 -14.88 -5.75 -6.22
CA VAL A 201 -15.00 -5.04 -7.48
C VAL A 201 -16.47 -4.80 -7.75
N GLU A 202 -16.86 -3.55 -7.77
CA GLU A 202 -18.20 -3.09 -8.14
C GLU A 202 -18.12 -2.33 -9.46
N GLY A 203 -19.09 -2.56 -10.35
CA GLY A 203 -19.16 -1.89 -11.65
C GLY A 203 -18.28 -2.54 -12.72
N GLU A 204 -17.98 -1.77 -13.77
CA GLU A 204 -17.14 -2.22 -14.88
C GLU A 204 -15.68 -1.83 -14.62
N ALA A 205 -14.86 -2.79 -14.21
CA ALA A 205 -13.44 -2.58 -13.95
C ALA A 205 -12.55 -3.38 -14.92
N ARG A 206 -11.47 -2.75 -15.39
CA ARG A 206 -10.49 -3.40 -16.28
C ARG A 206 -9.11 -2.75 -16.14
N VAL A 207 -8.09 -3.53 -16.43
CA VAL A 207 -6.69 -3.13 -16.39
C VAL A 207 -6.03 -3.41 -17.73
N ARG A 208 -5.06 -2.60 -18.10
CA ARG A 208 -4.13 -2.91 -19.19
C ARG A 208 -2.73 -2.48 -18.84
N PHE A 209 -1.76 -3.11 -19.47
CA PHE A 209 -0.34 -2.92 -19.18
C PHE A 209 0.35 -2.35 -20.40
N ALA A 210 1.34 -1.50 -20.17
CA ALA A 210 2.20 -1.05 -21.25
C ALA A 210 3.07 -2.21 -21.74
N THR A 211 3.08 -2.46 -23.05
CA THR A 211 3.92 -3.51 -23.67
C THR A 211 5.39 -3.11 -23.74
N ASP A 212 5.66 -1.81 -23.83
CA ASP A 212 7.00 -1.23 -23.73
C ASP A 212 6.92 0.02 -22.84
N PRO A 213 6.92 -0.15 -21.51
CA PRO A 213 6.58 0.91 -20.56
C PRO A 213 7.63 2.03 -20.49
N TYR A 214 8.67 1.97 -21.32
CA TYR A 214 9.79 2.89 -21.37
C TYR A 214 9.70 3.91 -22.52
N ARG A 215 8.66 3.83 -23.35
CA ARG A 215 8.43 4.83 -24.40
C ARG A 215 7.76 6.07 -23.80
N ASP A 216 7.96 7.20 -24.48
CA ASP A 216 7.21 8.42 -24.21
C ASP A 216 5.70 8.14 -24.31
N ASP A 217 4.90 8.86 -23.55
CA ASP A 217 3.46 8.60 -23.44
C ASP A 217 2.75 8.60 -24.80
N ASP A 218 3.20 9.44 -25.73
CA ASP A 218 2.66 9.53 -27.11
C ASP A 218 3.03 8.35 -28.01
N ALA A 219 4.06 7.58 -27.65
CA ALA A 219 4.53 6.39 -28.38
C ALA A 219 4.28 5.08 -27.61
N GLN A 220 3.60 5.18 -26.47
CA GLN A 220 3.32 4.07 -25.57
C GLN A 220 2.40 3.06 -26.25
N THR A 221 2.80 1.80 -26.24
CA THR A 221 1.98 0.69 -26.71
C THR A 221 1.39 -0.05 -25.52
N TRP A 222 0.18 -0.57 -25.69
CA TRP A 222 -0.65 -1.14 -24.62
C TRP A 222 -1.08 -2.55 -24.98
N THR A 223 -1.20 -3.41 -23.97
CA THR A 223 -1.93 -4.67 -24.10
C THR A 223 -3.43 -4.37 -24.24
N ASP A 224 -4.18 -5.37 -24.68
CA ASP A 224 -5.63 -5.33 -24.61
C ASP A 224 -6.11 -5.12 -23.17
N TRP A 225 -7.27 -4.50 -23.04
CA TRP A 225 -7.96 -4.37 -21.76
C TRP A 225 -8.38 -5.73 -21.23
N GLN A 226 -8.07 -5.99 -19.97
CA GLN A 226 -8.40 -7.22 -19.28
C GLN A 226 -9.35 -6.93 -18.10
N PRO A 227 -10.47 -7.66 -17.95
CA PRO A 227 -11.43 -7.36 -16.90
C PRO A 227 -10.86 -7.64 -15.51
N LEU A 228 -11.15 -6.76 -14.56
CA LEU A 228 -10.87 -6.97 -13.15
C LEU A 228 -12.14 -7.49 -12.46
N ASP A 229 -11.97 -8.45 -11.58
CA ASP A 229 -13.03 -8.95 -10.70
C ASP A 229 -12.44 -9.36 -9.35
N GLY A 230 -13.30 -9.83 -8.44
CA GLY A 230 -12.92 -10.29 -7.12
C GLY A 230 -12.04 -11.54 -7.10
N ASP A 231 -11.71 -12.15 -8.25
CA ASP A 231 -10.81 -13.30 -8.43
C ASP A 231 -9.59 -12.97 -9.34
N SER A 232 -9.38 -11.68 -9.63
CA SER A 232 -8.19 -11.18 -10.31
C SER A 232 -7.06 -10.87 -9.33
N THR A 233 -5.83 -11.17 -9.75
CA THR A 233 -4.61 -10.58 -9.18
C THR A 233 -3.80 -10.06 -10.35
N TYR A 234 -3.21 -8.88 -10.26
CA TYR A 234 -2.20 -8.49 -11.26
C TYR A 234 -0.85 -8.21 -10.61
N CYS A 235 0.21 -8.57 -11.33
CA CYS A 235 1.59 -8.35 -10.94
C CYS A 235 2.32 -7.52 -11.99
N LEU A 236 3.04 -6.53 -11.50
CA LEU A 236 3.87 -5.66 -12.30
C LEU A 236 5.30 -6.20 -12.24
N HIS A 237 5.58 -7.18 -13.09
CA HIS A 237 6.93 -7.70 -13.29
C HIS A 237 7.73 -6.78 -14.20
N GLU A 238 9.05 -6.73 -13.98
CA GLU A 238 9.99 -6.14 -14.94
C GLU A 238 9.74 -6.74 -16.34
N THR A 239 9.57 -5.87 -17.33
CA THR A 239 9.58 -6.33 -18.71
C THR A 239 10.97 -6.85 -19.05
N LYS A 240 11.06 -7.97 -19.78
CA LYS A 240 12.34 -8.51 -20.26
C LYS A 240 13.04 -7.60 -21.28
N ALA A 241 12.40 -6.49 -21.66
CA ALA A 241 12.88 -5.57 -22.67
C ALA A 241 14.09 -4.80 -22.15
N ARG A 242 15.26 -5.15 -22.70
CA ARG A 242 16.56 -4.47 -22.62
C ARG A 242 16.87 -3.85 -21.25
N ARG A 243 17.71 -4.53 -20.46
CA ARG A 243 18.54 -3.86 -19.44
C ARG A 243 19.11 -2.61 -20.10
N ALA A 244 18.60 -1.45 -19.71
CA ALA A 244 19.20 -0.21 -20.11
C ALA A 244 20.65 -0.18 -19.61
N LYS A 245 21.45 0.72 -20.17
CA LYS A 245 22.83 0.94 -19.71
C LYS A 245 22.82 1.12 -18.17
N PRO A 246 23.87 0.73 -17.45
CA PRO A 246 23.96 0.85 -15.99
C PRO A 246 23.55 2.22 -15.44
N ASP A 247 23.71 3.27 -16.24
CA ASP A 247 23.45 4.67 -15.87
C ASP A 247 22.09 5.21 -16.35
N ALA A 248 21.24 4.37 -16.93
CA ALA A 248 19.91 4.80 -17.37
C ALA A 248 18.99 5.01 -16.16
N PRO A 249 18.07 6.00 -16.21
CA PRO A 249 17.11 6.22 -15.15
C PRO A 249 16.29 4.96 -14.87
N PRO A 250 15.86 4.75 -13.61
CA PRO A 250 15.12 3.57 -13.21
C PRO A 250 13.88 3.39 -14.08
N GLN A 251 13.89 2.29 -14.83
CA GLN A 251 12.82 1.82 -15.69
C GLN A 251 11.57 1.48 -14.88
N ARG A 252 10.38 1.79 -15.41
CA ARG A 252 9.11 1.71 -14.69
C ARG A 252 8.08 0.91 -15.45
N ASN A 253 7.22 0.20 -14.73
CA ASN A 253 6.06 -0.49 -15.30
C ASN A 253 4.87 0.47 -15.30
N LYS A 254 4.23 0.67 -16.46
CA LYS A 254 3.02 1.49 -16.61
C LYS A 254 1.79 0.59 -16.78
N HIS A 255 0.70 0.97 -16.13
CA HIS A 255 -0.61 0.35 -16.33
C HIS A 255 -1.71 1.39 -16.17
N GLU A 256 -2.83 1.12 -16.81
CA GLU A 256 -4.04 1.91 -16.68
C GLU A 256 -5.14 1.05 -16.05
N VAL A 257 -5.88 1.63 -15.11
CA VAL A 257 -7.07 1.00 -14.53
C VAL A 257 -8.28 1.87 -14.83
N TYR A 258 -9.28 1.26 -15.46
CA TYR A 258 -10.58 1.86 -15.74
C TYR A 258 -11.60 1.27 -14.76
N ILE A 259 -12.44 2.12 -14.17
CA ILE A 259 -13.52 1.72 -13.26
C ILE A 259 -14.72 2.61 -13.52
N ARG A 260 -15.87 2.04 -13.88
CA ARG A 260 -17.10 2.79 -14.14
C ARG A 260 -18.24 2.33 -13.24
N ASN A 261 -18.96 3.28 -12.66
CA ASN A 261 -20.10 3.10 -11.77
C ASN A 261 -19.81 2.20 -10.58
N GLY A 262 -18.65 2.37 -9.93
CA GLY A 262 -18.27 1.50 -8.82
C GLY A 262 -16.86 1.73 -8.30
N TYR A 263 -16.19 0.64 -7.89
CA TYR A 263 -14.88 0.68 -7.26
C TYR A 263 -14.10 -0.63 -7.42
N VAL A 264 -12.79 -0.56 -7.22
CA VAL A 264 -11.89 -1.72 -7.08
C VAL A 264 -11.16 -1.57 -5.76
N THR A 265 -11.30 -2.58 -4.90
CA THR A 265 -10.50 -2.71 -3.68
C THR A 265 -9.44 -3.77 -3.87
N LEU A 266 -8.22 -3.42 -3.45
CA LEU A 266 -7.06 -4.27 -3.62
C LEU A 266 -6.14 -4.28 -2.40
N PHE A 267 -5.43 -5.39 -2.23
CA PHE A 267 -4.31 -5.53 -1.30
C PHE A 267 -3.00 -5.43 -2.10
N CYS A 268 -2.13 -4.49 -1.70
CA CYS A 268 -0.81 -4.29 -2.29
C CYS A 268 0.30 -4.71 -1.35
N MET A 269 1.41 -5.15 -1.93
CA MET A 269 2.70 -5.24 -1.24
C MET A 269 3.84 -4.84 -2.20
N PHE A 270 4.79 -4.04 -1.70
CA PHE A 270 5.82 -3.37 -2.52
C PHE A 270 7.15 -3.24 -1.76
N ASP A 271 8.26 -3.37 -2.48
CA ASP A 271 9.64 -3.11 -2.02
C ASP A 271 10.22 -1.89 -2.78
N PRO A 272 10.90 -0.91 -2.13
CA PRO A 272 10.65 -0.64 -0.74
C PRO A 272 9.23 -0.04 -0.69
N ALA A 273 8.76 0.35 0.49
CA ALA A 273 7.85 1.47 0.45
C ALA A 273 8.48 2.59 -0.38
N PRO A 274 7.77 3.33 -1.26
CA PRO A 274 8.33 4.55 -1.78
C PRO A 274 8.55 5.47 -0.58
N THR A 275 9.76 5.39 0.00
CA THR A 275 10.36 6.41 0.85
C THR A 275 10.80 7.47 -0.14
N GLY A 276 9.80 8.19 -0.63
CA GLY A 276 9.86 8.83 -1.91
C GLY A 276 8.57 9.59 -2.14
N THR A 277 8.58 10.36 -3.20
CA THR A 277 7.51 11.29 -3.49
C THR A 277 6.82 10.83 -4.74
N GLU A 278 5.49 10.80 -4.71
CA GLU A 278 4.71 10.54 -5.91
C GLU A 278 4.26 11.88 -6.47
N SER A 279 4.76 12.24 -7.65
CA SER A 279 4.27 13.41 -8.38
C SER A 279 3.25 13.00 -9.42
N HIS A 280 2.17 13.77 -9.52
CA HIS A 280 1.11 13.59 -10.51
C HIS A 280 0.94 14.88 -11.30
N ARG A 281 0.96 14.81 -12.62
CA ARG A 281 0.46 15.87 -13.48
C ARG A 281 -0.88 15.40 -14.05
N PRO A 282 -1.89 16.29 -14.23
CA PRO A 282 -3.13 15.90 -14.89
C PRO A 282 -2.85 15.21 -16.23
N GLY A 283 -3.31 13.97 -16.39
CA GLY A 283 -3.12 13.18 -17.59
C GLY A 283 -1.79 12.44 -17.69
N SER A 284 -0.88 12.58 -16.73
CA SER A 284 0.39 11.83 -16.70
C SER A 284 0.30 10.61 -15.79
N TYR A 285 1.28 9.72 -15.96
CA TYR A 285 1.54 8.63 -15.02
C TYR A 285 2.07 9.14 -13.68
N SER A 286 1.76 8.42 -12.60
CA SER A 286 2.42 8.57 -11.30
C SER A 286 3.94 8.49 -11.42
N ASP A 287 4.66 9.46 -10.85
CA ASP A 287 6.12 9.42 -10.79
C ASP A 287 6.63 9.14 -9.36
N TYR A 288 7.21 7.95 -9.10
CA TYR A 288 7.85 7.55 -7.83
C TYR A 288 9.39 7.56 -7.89
N GLY A 289 10.02 8.55 -7.26
CA GLY A 289 11.48 8.58 -7.09
C GLY A 289 11.93 8.21 -5.66
N PRO A 290 13.02 7.42 -5.48
CA PRO A 290 13.68 7.28 -4.18
C PRO A 290 14.11 8.64 -3.63
N LEU A 291 13.98 8.84 -2.32
CA LEU A 291 14.52 10.03 -1.63
C LEU A 291 16.01 10.28 -1.91
N THR A 292 16.79 9.23 -2.16
CA THR A 292 18.26 9.30 -2.32
C THR A 292 18.74 9.42 -3.76
N SER A 293 17.94 9.03 -4.77
CA SER A 293 18.31 9.19 -6.18
C SER A 293 18.28 10.65 -6.63
N TYR A 294 17.62 11.53 -5.89
CA TYR A 294 17.73 12.97 -6.08
C TYR A 294 19.01 13.55 -5.47
N ALA A 295 19.50 13.00 -4.36
CA ALA A 295 20.77 13.42 -3.77
C ALA A 295 21.98 13.23 -4.73
N ALA A 296 22.01 12.14 -5.51
CA ALA A 296 23.06 11.92 -6.52
C ALA A 296 22.94 12.82 -7.77
N ILE A 297 21.73 13.31 -8.06
CA ILE A 297 21.47 14.31 -9.12
C ILE A 297 21.84 15.72 -8.62
N LEU A 298 21.84 15.95 -7.30
CA LEU A 298 22.21 17.21 -6.65
C LEU A 298 23.73 17.37 -6.42
N ASP A 299 24.49 16.28 -6.50
CA ASP A 299 25.96 16.33 -6.64
C ASP A 299 26.40 16.62 -8.10
N ALA A 300 25.45 16.66 -9.04
CA ALA A 300 25.71 17.14 -10.39
C ALA A 300 25.74 18.67 -10.44
N ASP A 301 26.50 19.20 -11.38
CA ASP A 301 26.70 20.64 -11.59
C ASP A 301 25.37 21.40 -11.72
N GLU A 302 25.34 22.65 -11.26
CA GLU A 302 24.17 23.53 -11.20
C GLU A 302 23.51 23.68 -12.59
N GLU A 303 24.32 23.61 -13.65
CA GLU A 303 23.90 23.64 -15.06
C GLU A 303 23.14 22.38 -15.50
N ALA A 304 23.45 21.21 -14.90
CA ALA A 304 22.71 19.97 -15.15
C ALA A 304 21.33 19.99 -14.50
N LEU A 305 21.21 20.63 -13.33
CA LEU A 305 19.96 20.80 -12.59
C LEU A 305 18.99 21.77 -13.31
N GLU A 306 19.50 22.84 -13.94
CA GLU A 306 18.67 23.77 -14.73
C GLU A 306 18.09 23.12 -16.01
N SER A 307 18.78 22.12 -16.56
CA SER A 307 18.31 21.40 -17.76
C SER A 307 17.21 20.37 -17.47
N MET A 308 17.05 19.95 -16.21
CA MET A 308 16.06 18.98 -15.75
C MET A 308 14.83 19.71 -15.21
N ARG A 309 13.77 19.87 -16.02
CA ARG A 309 12.49 20.53 -15.65
C ARG A 309 11.68 19.76 -14.59
N PHE A 310 12.20 19.68 -13.37
CA PHE A 310 11.56 19.10 -12.18
C PHE A 310 11.53 20.12 -11.04
N GLU A 311 10.80 21.22 -11.20
CA GLU A 311 10.67 22.29 -10.20
C GLU A 311 10.11 21.81 -8.84
N ASP A 312 9.46 20.64 -8.79
CA ASP A 312 8.76 20.16 -7.58
C ASP A 312 9.58 19.21 -6.69
N VAL A 313 10.61 18.54 -7.19
CA VAL A 313 11.23 17.43 -6.43
C VAL A 313 12.33 17.87 -5.46
N ALA A 314 13.18 18.82 -5.88
CA ALA A 314 14.17 19.43 -4.97
C ALA A 314 13.51 20.13 -3.77
N SER A 315 12.28 20.63 -3.95
CA SER A 315 11.48 21.24 -2.90
C SER A 315 10.94 20.20 -1.90
N LEU A 316 10.60 19.00 -2.36
CA LEU A 316 10.01 17.96 -1.52
C LEU A 316 11.05 17.16 -0.72
N GLU A 317 12.24 16.90 -1.26
CA GLU A 317 13.35 16.34 -0.47
C GLU A 317 13.79 17.32 0.64
N LYS A 318 13.82 18.63 0.34
CA LYS A 318 14.03 19.69 1.33
C LYS A 318 12.97 19.73 2.41
N ILE A 319 11.73 19.36 2.09
CA ILE A 319 10.63 19.21 3.06
C ILE A 319 10.83 17.95 3.89
N LEU A 320 11.09 16.79 3.27
CA LEU A 320 11.24 15.51 3.99
C LEU A 320 12.48 15.47 4.89
N ARG A 321 13.49 16.33 4.63
CA ARG A 321 14.66 16.53 5.49
C ARG A 321 14.54 17.73 6.43
N SER A 322 13.45 18.48 6.40
CA SER A 322 13.31 19.63 7.28
C SER A 322 12.99 19.18 8.71
N ASP A 323 13.43 19.97 9.69
CA ASP A 323 13.04 19.79 11.08
C ASP A 323 11.51 19.78 11.22
N GLY A 324 10.81 20.59 10.42
CA GLY A 324 9.35 20.62 10.37
C GLY A 324 8.69 19.28 10.00
N TYR A 325 9.30 18.51 9.09
CA TYR A 325 8.80 17.17 8.77
C TYR A 325 9.16 16.14 9.86
N GLY A 326 10.34 16.26 10.47
CA GLY A 326 10.69 15.46 11.65
C GLY A 326 9.71 15.65 12.81
N GLU A 327 9.38 16.90 13.14
CA GLU A 327 8.37 17.25 14.13
C GLU A 327 6.98 16.75 13.74
N TYR A 328 6.62 16.83 12.46
CA TYR A 328 5.37 16.24 11.95
C TYR A 328 5.32 14.73 12.25
N LEU A 329 6.39 13.98 11.96
CA LEU A 329 6.46 12.54 12.25
C LEU A 329 6.29 12.24 13.74
N GLU A 330 6.87 13.06 14.61
CA GLU A 330 6.69 12.95 16.07
C GLU A 330 5.24 13.25 16.50
N LEU A 331 4.60 14.26 15.88
CA LEU A 331 3.21 14.64 16.14
C LEU A 331 2.20 13.58 15.67
N VAL A 332 2.49 12.84 14.59
CA VAL A 332 1.59 11.79 14.10
C VAL A 332 1.78 10.44 14.79
N ALA A 333 2.97 10.17 15.35
CA ALA A 333 3.29 8.89 16.01
C ALA A 333 2.29 8.45 17.11
N PRO A 334 1.70 9.35 17.93
CA PRO A 334 0.63 8.98 18.87
C PRO A 334 -0.62 8.40 18.20
N TYR A 335 -0.97 8.85 16.99
CA TYR A 335 -2.14 8.33 16.26
C TYR A 335 -1.89 6.93 15.70
N ASP A 336 -0.67 6.65 15.25
CA ASP A 336 -0.30 5.29 14.84
C ASP A 336 -0.39 4.32 16.02
N ARG A 337 0.13 4.70 17.19
CA ARG A 337 0.00 3.89 18.42
C ARG A 337 -1.45 3.75 18.86
N MET A 338 -2.27 4.78 18.66
CA MET A 338 -3.70 4.74 18.92
C MET A 338 -4.37 3.67 18.05
N VAL A 339 -4.06 3.62 16.75
CA VAL A 339 -4.58 2.60 15.83
C VAL A 339 -4.20 1.20 16.32
N ASP A 340 -2.92 0.96 16.62
CA ASP A 340 -2.47 -0.35 17.11
C ASP A 340 -3.22 -0.75 18.39
N THR A 341 -3.35 0.17 19.34
CA THR A 341 -4.01 -0.06 20.63
C THR A 341 -5.49 -0.36 20.48
N LEU A 342 -6.22 0.47 19.73
CA LEU A 342 -7.67 0.31 19.56
C LEU A 342 -8.00 -0.91 18.70
N SER A 343 -7.19 -1.20 17.68
CA SER A 343 -7.34 -2.40 16.85
C SER A 343 -7.17 -3.66 17.68
N GLU A 344 -6.12 -3.73 18.51
CA GLU A 344 -5.90 -4.89 19.38
C GLU A 344 -7.01 -5.03 20.43
N LEU A 345 -7.44 -3.94 21.07
CA LEU A 345 -8.54 -3.99 22.05
C LEU A 345 -9.86 -4.41 21.40
N LYS A 346 -10.18 -3.91 20.20
CA LYS A 346 -11.37 -4.33 19.44
C LYS A 346 -11.29 -5.82 19.09
N ALA A 347 -10.16 -6.28 18.57
CA ALA A 347 -9.96 -7.68 18.24
C ALA A 347 -10.10 -8.59 19.47
N ARG A 348 -9.76 -8.12 20.68
CA ARG A 348 -9.97 -8.88 21.93
C ARG A 348 -11.39 -8.76 22.50
N GLY A 349 -12.32 -8.10 21.81
CA GLY A 349 -13.68 -7.87 22.32
C GLY A 349 -13.75 -6.87 23.47
N ARG A 350 -12.74 -6.00 23.61
CA ARG A 350 -12.59 -5.02 24.69
C ARG A 350 -12.76 -3.57 24.22
N LEU A 351 -13.51 -3.34 23.15
CA LEU A 351 -13.69 -2.00 22.59
C LEU A 351 -14.34 -1.04 23.59
N GLU A 352 -15.32 -1.50 24.39
CA GLU A 352 -15.96 -0.69 25.44
C GLU A 352 -14.96 -0.22 26.50
N GLN A 353 -13.99 -1.07 26.86
CA GLN A 353 -12.90 -0.68 27.76
C GLN A 353 -11.98 0.33 27.08
N ALA A 354 -11.71 0.14 25.78
CA ALA A 354 -10.91 1.06 24.99
C ALA A 354 -11.48 2.48 25.02
N MET A 355 -12.82 2.63 25.07
CA MET A 355 -13.49 3.93 25.14
C MET A 355 -13.12 4.76 26.37
N GLN A 356 -12.57 4.13 27.41
CA GLN A 356 -12.10 4.79 28.63
C GLN A 356 -10.59 5.08 28.61
N THR A 357 -9.91 4.81 27.50
CA THR A 357 -8.46 5.00 27.37
C THR A 357 -8.10 6.31 26.67
N PRO A 358 -6.89 6.86 26.90
CA PRO A 358 -6.40 8.01 26.13
C PRO A 358 -6.37 7.78 24.63
N ALA A 359 -6.16 6.53 24.18
CA ALA A 359 -6.18 6.18 22.77
C ALA A 359 -7.56 6.45 22.13
N TRP A 360 -8.65 6.21 22.85
CA TRP A 360 -9.98 6.55 22.35
C TRP A 360 -10.22 8.05 22.29
N GLY A 361 -9.72 8.81 23.27
CA GLY A 361 -9.71 10.27 23.21
C GLY A 361 -9.00 10.78 21.95
N LEU A 362 -7.80 10.24 21.65
CA LEU A 362 -7.06 10.54 20.42
C LEU A 362 -7.82 10.14 19.16
N TYR A 363 -8.55 9.03 19.16
CA TYR A 363 -9.40 8.64 18.03
C TYR A 363 -10.54 9.64 17.80
N GLN A 364 -11.22 10.07 18.87
CA GLN A 364 -12.31 11.04 18.79
C GLN A 364 -11.84 12.43 18.34
N SER A 365 -10.69 12.88 18.85
CA SER A 365 -10.11 14.18 18.49
C SER A 365 -9.29 14.14 17.20
N GLY A 366 -8.90 12.95 16.75
CA GLY A 366 -7.82 12.76 15.80
C GLY A 366 -8.08 13.38 14.44
N ARG A 367 -9.33 13.43 13.99
CA ARG A 367 -9.68 14.15 12.76
C ARG A 367 -9.38 15.65 12.85
N ALA A 368 -9.76 16.31 13.95
CA ALA A 368 -9.53 17.74 14.12
C ALA A 368 -8.02 18.02 14.34
N ALA A 369 -7.38 17.20 15.17
CA ALA A 369 -5.96 17.38 15.47
C ALA A 369 -5.05 17.08 14.27
N GLN A 370 -5.40 16.11 13.42
CA GLN A 370 -4.68 15.86 12.16
C GLN A 370 -4.76 17.09 11.24
N ILE A 371 -5.92 17.74 11.15
CA ILE A 371 -6.09 18.97 10.38
C ILE A 371 -5.16 20.08 10.91
N GLU A 372 -5.10 20.25 12.23
CA GLU A 372 -4.24 21.25 12.86
C GLU A 372 -2.75 20.96 12.62
N ILE A 373 -2.32 19.70 12.76
CA ILE A 373 -0.94 19.26 12.52
C ILE A 373 -0.52 19.51 11.06
N GLU A 374 -1.38 19.17 10.10
CA GLU A 374 -1.12 19.40 8.67
C GLU A 374 -1.09 20.89 8.32
N GLN A 375 -1.97 21.70 8.90
CA GLN A 375 -1.97 23.15 8.72
C GLN A 375 -0.70 23.77 9.29
N ALA A 376 -0.27 23.37 10.48
CA ALA A 376 0.96 23.83 11.10
C ALA A 376 2.19 23.47 10.27
N LEU A 377 2.25 22.25 9.72
CA LEU A 377 3.31 21.86 8.79
C LEU A 377 3.30 22.74 7.54
N ALA A 378 2.15 22.95 6.92
CA ALA A 378 2.01 23.81 5.75
C ALA A 378 2.49 25.24 6.03
N GLU A 379 2.12 25.83 7.16
CA GLU A 379 2.54 27.17 7.57
C GLU A 379 4.05 27.26 7.78
N ARG A 380 4.65 26.30 8.49
CA ARG A 380 6.10 26.23 8.72
C ARG A 380 6.86 26.11 7.41
N LEU A 381 6.46 25.17 6.55
CA LEU A 381 7.09 24.99 5.25
C LEU A 381 6.95 26.24 4.37
N GLY A 382 5.84 26.97 4.45
CA GLY A 382 5.65 28.23 3.74
C GLY A 382 6.57 29.36 4.24
N ALA A 383 6.91 29.37 5.53
CA ALA A 383 7.83 30.35 6.13
C ALA A 383 9.30 30.10 5.75
N ASP A 384 9.66 28.86 5.42
CA ASP A 384 11.03 28.44 5.10
C ASP A 384 11.53 28.81 3.69
N GLY A 385 10.80 29.65 2.95
CA GLY A 385 11.27 30.26 1.69
C GLY A 385 10.31 30.14 0.51
N ALA A 386 10.51 30.99 -0.51
CA ALA A 386 9.58 31.18 -1.64
C ALA A 386 9.29 29.91 -2.46
N ALA A 387 10.28 29.03 -2.65
CA ALA A 387 10.10 27.76 -3.37
C ALA A 387 9.15 26.79 -2.61
N ARG A 388 9.24 26.74 -1.27
CA ARG A 388 8.36 25.92 -0.43
C ARG A 388 6.96 26.53 -0.31
N ALA A 389 6.86 27.87 -0.28
CA ALA A 389 5.59 28.58 -0.29
C ALA A 389 4.74 28.27 -1.55
N GLN A 390 5.36 28.11 -2.73
CA GLN A 390 4.64 27.72 -3.94
C GLN A 390 4.09 26.28 -3.88
N VAL A 391 4.89 25.34 -3.38
CA VAL A 391 4.47 23.95 -3.16
C VAL A 391 3.31 23.89 -2.16
N VAL A 392 3.43 24.57 -1.03
CA VAL A 392 2.38 24.70 -0.01
C VAL A 392 1.12 25.38 -0.55
N ALA A 393 1.26 26.45 -1.35
CA ALA A 393 0.12 27.14 -1.94
C ALA A 393 -0.67 26.24 -2.89
N ARG A 394 -0.01 25.41 -3.69
CA ARG A 394 -0.67 24.39 -4.52
C ARG A 394 -1.39 23.36 -3.66
N TRP A 395 -0.76 22.89 -2.58
CA TRP A 395 -1.39 21.94 -1.65
C TRP A 395 -2.68 22.49 -1.02
N ARG A 396 -2.75 23.79 -0.77
CA ARG A 396 -3.92 24.44 -0.17
C ARG A 396 -5.09 24.68 -1.14
N GLN A 397 -4.83 24.61 -2.45
CA GLN A 397 -5.82 24.85 -3.51
C GLN A 397 -6.55 23.57 -3.98
N GLN A 398 -6.04 22.40 -3.60
CA GLN A 398 -6.64 21.08 -3.78
C GLN A 398 -7.31 20.62 -2.49
#